data_AF-A0A1S2C067-F1
#
_entry.id   AF-A0A1S2C067-F1
#
_cell.length_a   1.000
_cell.length_b   1.000
_cell.length_c   1.000
_cell.angle_alpha   90.00
_cell.angle_beta   90.00
_cell.angle_gamma   90.00
#
_symmetry.space_group_name_H-M   'P 1'
#
loop_
_entity.id
_entity.type
_entity.pdbx_description
1 polymer ?
#
loop_
_entity_poly.entity_id
_entity_poly.type
_entity_poly.pdbx_seq_one_letter_code
_entity_poly.pdbx_strand_id
1 'polypeptide(L)'
;MIKLPFAEYREAEIREYEGHPLINALPPINSPQATAKMLARLPNVDDAEKVLPAHIRRHAMMRILDQFLYPTKSHLQLEQMISGMIRRGYLSRNIAAPDYHRNLDDVAHTDFSAIFRNAGNEALVSSVIGCSGTGKTTAVEAILRSYPQAIFHPDYQHCQLVWLKVECPHDGSVKSLCTHFFRAVDDALGTDYQALYVKSRSSAESMLGDVARVSALHSVGVLVIDEIQHLEKSRSGGADKMLNFFVTLTNVIKVPVLFIGTPKALELFQPTMRSARRAAQFGSLDWGRFARTENTGSDEEWERFFKRLWKLQWFEHATPLTHEMMDLFWEYTQGIAHIAVALFYLSQVRAVVAGREAIDRVLVTKVYQEELAMVHPMIAALRSGREETILQYADLDVPREALRVQSALQEAPHIPVVRGIRTDAEDSMRDRLITILVQMGIGEDIAPVVAEQALEEKPADDLFSLVAHIKNLNEKNETTAKQAQPKRDKRTLLDPVYVDDDLRLIRQEDPEKSYQSLKSRGTVIDLLAYI
;
A
#
# COMPACT_ATOMS: atom_id res chain seq x y z
N MET A 1 -28.93 -11.70 -6.14
CA MET A 1 -28.13 -11.61 -7.38
C MET A 1 -27.47 -10.24 -7.38
N ILE A 2 -26.15 -10.19 -7.22
CA ILE A 2 -25.41 -8.92 -7.20
C ILE A 2 -25.43 -8.35 -8.62
N LYS A 3 -25.85 -7.10 -8.78
CA LYS A 3 -25.81 -6.41 -10.07
C LYS A 3 -24.51 -5.63 -10.16
N LEU A 4 -23.56 -6.15 -10.92
CA LEU A 4 -22.31 -5.46 -11.20
C LEU A 4 -22.52 -4.37 -12.27
N PRO A 5 -21.91 -3.18 -12.14
CA PRO A 5 -21.91 -2.19 -13.21
C PRO A 5 -21.16 -2.74 -14.43
N PHE A 6 -21.64 -2.41 -15.63
CA PHE A 6 -20.95 -2.73 -16.87
C PHE A 6 -19.80 -1.75 -17.11
N ALA A 7 -18.73 -2.27 -17.72
CA ALA A 7 -17.56 -1.49 -18.07
C ALA A 7 -17.90 -0.40 -19.10
N GLU A 8 -17.53 0.84 -18.79
CA GLU A 8 -17.53 1.96 -19.73
C GLU A 8 -16.09 2.35 -20.01
N TYR A 9 -15.59 2.02 -21.20
CA TYR A 9 -14.20 2.28 -21.56
C TYR A 9 -14.01 3.74 -21.99
N ARG A 10 -13.17 4.44 -21.24
CA ARG A 10 -12.82 5.84 -21.47
C ARG A 10 -11.54 5.94 -22.28
N GLU A 11 -11.35 7.09 -22.92
CA GLU A 11 -10.06 7.44 -23.51
C GLU A 11 -9.01 7.54 -22.41
N ALA A 12 -7.83 6.99 -22.68
CA ALA A 12 -6.75 6.94 -21.71
C ALA A 12 -6.14 8.33 -21.50
N GLU A 13 -6.04 8.76 -20.25
CA GLU A 13 -5.39 10.04 -19.89
C GLU A 13 -3.86 10.00 -20.05
N ILE A 14 -3.30 8.79 -20.11
CA ILE A 14 -1.87 8.50 -20.18
C ILE A 14 -1.65 7.46 -21.28
N ARG A 15 -0.63 7.66 -22.11
CA ARG A 15 -0.35 6.82 -23.28
C ARG A 15 -0.17 5.36 -22.92
N GLU A 16 0.49 5.06 -21.81
CA GLU A 16 0.71 3.71 -21.30
C GLU A 16 -0.58 2.98 -20.89
N TYR A 17 -1.70 3.69 -20.72
CA TYR A 17 -3.00 3.11 -20.39
C TYR A 17 -3.85 2.84 -21.63
N GLU A 18 -3.43 3.31 -22.81
CA GLU A 18 -4.13 3.04 -24.06
C GLU A 18 -4.26 1.53 -24.31
N GLY A 19 -5.46 1.08 -24.66
CA GLY A 19 -5.71 -0.34 -24.92
C GLY A 19 -5.66 -1.25 -23.68
N HIS A 20 -5.73 -0.71 -22.46
CA HIS A 20 -5.88 -1.49 -21.21
C HIS A 20 -7.32 -1.44 -20.69
N PRO A 21 -8.17 -2.47 -20.97
CA PRO A 21 -9.60 -2.42 -20.62
C PRO A 21 -9.86 -2.28 -19.11
N LEU A 22 -9.04 -2.92 -18.27
CA LEU A 22 -9.17 -2.83 -16.81
C LEU A 22 -8.87 -1.42 -16.27
N ILE A 23 -8.02 -0.64 -16.95
CA ILE A 23 -7.68 0.73 -16.55
C ILE A 23 -8.72 1.70 -17.12
N ASN A 24 -9.07 1.53 -18.39
CA ASN A 24 -9.96 2.44 -19.11
C ASN A 24 -11.40 2.37 -18.61
N ALA A 25 -11.78 1.30 -17.90
CA ALA A 25 -13.07 1.19 -17.22
C ALA A 25 -13.13 1.90 -15.85
N LEU A 26 -12.00 2.40 -15.32
CA LEU A 26 -11.97 3.10 -14.04
C LEU A 26 -12.45 4.56 -14.17
N PRO A 27 -12.87 5.19 -13.06
CA PRO A 27 -13.04 6.64 -13.00
C PRO A 27 -11.77 7.39 -13.47
N PRO A 28 -11.87 8.69 -13.82
CA PRO A 28 -10.70 9.45 -14.25
C PRO A 28 -9.74 9.67 -13.08
N ILE A 29 -8.49 10.01 -13.37
CA ILE A 29 -7.51 10.34 -12.33
C ILE A 29 -7.91 11.67 -11.69
N ASN A 30 -8.14 11.66 -10.37
CA ASN A 30 -8.57 12.86 -9.67
C ASN A 30 -7.45 13.89 -9.55
N SER A 31 -7.79 15.17 -9.69
CA SER A 31 -6.96 16.27 -9.22
C SER A 31 -7.05 16.41 -7.70
N PRO A 32 -6.06 17.03 -7.03
CA PRO A 32 -6.13 17.28 -5.59
C PRO A 32 -7.41 18.00 -5.15
N GLN A 33 -7.91 18.92 -5.97
CA GLN A 33 -9.16 19.64 -5.70
C GLN A 33 -10.39 18.74 -5.85
N ALA A 34 -10.41 17.87 -6.86
CA ALA A 34 -11.48 16.89 -7.04
C ALA A 34 -11.51 15.89 -5.87
N THR A 35 -10.35 15.37 -5.46
CA THR A 35 -10.22 14.48 -4.30
C THR A 35 -10.69 15.16 -3.03
N ALA A 36 -10.30 16.41 -2.77
CA ALA A 36 -10.78 17.16 -1.61
C ALA A 36 -12.31 17.31 -1.63
N LYS A 37 -12.91 17.65 -2.78
CA LYS A 37 -14.36 17.80 -2.92
C LYS A 37 -15.10 16.48 -2.73
N MET A 38 -14.54 15.39 -3.25
CA MET A 38 -15.10 14.04 -3.14
C MET A 38 -15.08 13.52 -1.70
N LEU A 39 -13.98 13.78 -0.97
CA LEU A 39 -13.81 13.32 0.40
C LEU A 39 -14.52 14.22 1.43
N ALA A 40 -14.65 15.51 1.15
CA ALA A 40 -15.26 16.44 2.08
C ALA A 40 -16.70 16.06 2.40
N ARG A 41 -16.94 15.70 3.66
CA ARG A 41 -18.28 15.44 4.18
C ARG A 41 -18.53 16.35 5.36
N LEU A 42 -19.62 17.10 5.28
CA LEU A 42 -20.08 18.02 6.31
C LEU A 42 -21.55 17.68 6.55
N PRO A 43 -21.94 17.24 7.75
CA PRO A 43 -23.34 17.00 8.06
C PRO A 43 -24.10 18.32 7.97
N ASN A 44 -25.31 18.27 7.41
CA ASN A 44 -26.19 19.43 7.42
C ASN A 44 -26.78 19.63 8.81
N VAL A 45 -26.64 20.83 9.39
CA VAL A 45 -27.31 21.18 10.65
C VAL A 45 -28.60 21.89 10.27
N ASP A 46 -29.75 21.21 10.38
CA ASP A 46 -31.02 21.83 10.02
C ASP A 46 -31.47 22.78 11.15
N ASP A 47 -31.97 23.96 10.77
CA ASP A 47 -32.51 24.92 11.73
C ASP A 47 -33.70 24.34 12.50
N ALA A 48 -34.50 23.47 11.87
CA ALA A 48 -35.58 22.77 12.53
C ALA A 48 -35.09 21.82 13.65
N GLU A 49 -33.87 21.30 13.54
CA GLU A 49 -33.31 20.40 14.54
C GLU A 49 -32.80 21.14 15.79
N LYS A 50 -32.42 22.41 15.64
CA LYS A 50 -31.91 23.24 16.74
C LYS A 50 -32.94 23.51 17.81
N VAL A 51 -34.23 23.39 17.49
CA VAL A 51 -35.34 23.58 18.45
C VAL A 51 -35.93 22.27 18.97
N LEU A 52 -35.42 21.11 18.51
CA LEU A 52 -35.91 19.82 18.98
C LEU A 52 -35.61 19.58 20.47
N PRO A 53 -36.42 18.76 21.17
CA PRO A 53 -36.12 18.32 22.53
C PRO A 53 -34.74 17.67 22.63
N ALA A 54 -34.05 17.89 23.76
CA ALA A 54 -32.67 17.47 23.99
C ALA A 54 -32.38 16.00 23.62
N HIS A 55 -33.27 15.08 24.00
CA HIS A 55 -33.12 13.65 23.74
C HIS A 55 -33.17 13.31 22.25
N ILE A 56 -33.96 14.02 21.45
CA ILE A 56 -34.02 13.86 19.98
C ILE A 56 -32.81 14.53 19.34
N ARG A 57 -32.49 15.76 19.77
CA ARG A 57 -31.38 16.53 19.22
C ARG A 57 -30.04 15.82 19.38
N ARG A 58 -29.85 15.08 20.47
CA ARG A 58 -28.70 14.19 20.66
C ARG A 58 -28.51 13.21 19.49
N HIS A 59 -29.57 12.59 18.99
CA HIS A 59 -29.49 11.70 17.82
C HIS A 59 -29.11 12.47 16.55
N ALA A 60 -29.63 13.69 16.37
CA ALA A 60 -29.26 14.55 15.24
C ALA A 60 -27.76 14.91 15.27
N MET A 61 -27.20 15.20 16.45
CA MET A 61 -25.77 15.52 16.64
C MET A 61 -24.84 14.33 16.35
N MET A 62 -25.30 13.09 16.51
CA MET A 62 -24.46 11.91 16.22
C MET A 62 -23.96 11.87 14.78
N ARG A 63 -24.64 12.56 13.85
CA ARG A 63 -24.17 12.69 12.46
C ARG A 63 -22.78 13.29 12.32
N ILE A 64 -22.31 14.08 13.30
CA ILE A 64 -20.91 14.55 13.28
C ILE A 64 -19.94 13.37 13.31
N LEU A 65 -20.23 12.32 14.10
CA LEU A 65 -19.33 11.18 14.27
C LEU A 65 -19.15 10.38 12.97
N ASP A 66 -20.21 10.28 12.15
CA ASP A 66 -20.22 9.41 10.96
C ASP A 66 -20.07 10.19 9.64
N GLN A 67 -20.46 11.46 9.60
CA GLN A 67 -20.55 12.26 8.36
C GLN A 67 -19.59 13.45 8.33
N PHE A 68 -18.82 13.71 9.39
CA PHE A 68 -17.78 14.74 9.34
C PHE A 68 -16.45 14.15 8.87
N LEU A 69 -16.03 14.50 7.66
CA LEU A 69 -14.71 14.17 7.13
C LEU A 69 -14.10 15.42 6.51
N TYR A 70 -12.99 15.86 7.09
CA TYR A 70 -12.20 16.99 6.60
C TYR A 70 -10.98 16.47 5.82
N PRO A 71 -10.88 16.72 4.51
CA PRO A 71 -9.74 16.29 3.71
C PRO A 71 -8.47 17.03 4.13
N THR A 72 -7.44 16.27 4.51
CA THR A 72 -6.09 16.77 4.81
C THR A 72 -5.15 16.46 3.65
N LYS A 73 -3.92 17.00 3.70
CA LYS A 73 -2.87 16.63 2.72
C LYS A 73 -2.65 15.11 2.65
N SER A 74 -2.66 14.43 3.80
CA SER A 74 -2.51 12.98 3.89
C SER A 74 -3.62 12.25 3.13
N HIS A 75 -4.86 12.74 3.15
CA HIS A 75 -5.96 12.15 2.38
C HIS A 75 -5.72 12.25 0.87
N LEU A 76 -5.17 13.38 0.40
CA LEU A 76 -4.87 13.59 -1.01
C LEU A 76 -3.74 12.66 -1.47
N GLN A 77 -2.69 12.55 -0.66
CA GLN A 77 -1.58 11.62 -0.93
C GLN A 77 -2.06 10.17 -0.96
N LEU A 78 -2.92 9.78 -0.01
CA LEU A 78 -3.50 8.44 0.06
C LEU A 78 -4.33 8.11 -1.19
N GLU A 79 -5.12 9.06 -1.70
CA GLU A 79 -5.91 8.84 -2.91
C GLU A 79 -5.02 8.66 -4.14
N GLN A 80 -4.00 9.50 -4.30
CA GLN A 80 -3.01 9.35 -5.36
C GLN A 80 -2.27 8.01 -5.27
N MET A 81 -1.94 7.57 -4.06
CA MET A 81 -1.30 6.29 -3.79
C MET A 81 -2.20 5.13 -4.23
N ILE A 82 -3.45 5.08 -3.76
CA ILE A 82 -4.42 4.02 -4.13
C ILE A 82 -4.70 4.03 -5.64
N SER A 83 -4.94 5.22 -6.21
CA SER A 83 -5.17 5.42 -7.64
C SER A 83 -4.02 4.86 -8.49
N GLY A 84 -2.78 5.17 -8.08
CA GLY A 84 -1.57 4.68 -8.72
C GLY A 84 -1.35 3.18 -8.54
N MET A 85 -1.63 2.63 -7.34
CA MET A 85 -1.53 1.20 -7.07
C MET A 85 -2.46 0.39 -7.99
N ILE A 86 -3.75 0.75 -8.05
CA ILE A 86 -4.73 0.06 -8.89
C ILE A 86 -4.28 0.06 -10.36
N ARG A 87 -3.99 1.25 -10.92
CA ARG A 87 -3.64 1.39 -12.35
C ARG A 87 -2.32 0.71 -12.70
N ARG A 88 -1.27 0.89 -11.89
CA ARG A 88 0.01 0.21 -12.12
C ARG A 88 -0.08 -1.30 -11.94
N GLY A 89 -0.90 -1.78 -11.01
CA GLY A 89 -1.20 -3.20 -10.87
C GLY A 89 -1.81 -3.79 -12.14
N TYR A 90 -2.62 -3.02 -12.88
CA TYR A 90 -3.26 -3.48 -14.11
C TYR A 90 -2.40 -3.41 -15.38
N LEU A 91 -1.32 -2.63 -15.39
CA LEU A 91 -0.41 -2.56 -16.54
C LEU A 91 0.13 -3.94 -16.94
N SER A 92 0.42 -4.79 -15.96
CA SER A 92 0.92 -6.15 -16.20
C SER A 92 -0.19 -7.20 -16.44
N ARG A 93 -1.47 -6.78 -16.43
CA ARG A 93 -2.64 -7.67 -16.46
C ARG A 93 -3.68 -7.18 -17.46
N ASN A 94 -3.27 -7.06 -18.72
CA ASN A 94 -4.16 -6.60 -19.78
C ASN A 94 -5.05 -7.74 -20.28
N ILE A 95 -6.34 -7.74 -19.95
CA ILE A 95 -7.30 -8.77 -20.38
C ILE A 95 -7.53 -8.83 -21.90
N ALA A 96 -7.11 -7.82 -22.65
CA ALA A 96 -7.13 -7.87 -24.11
C ALA A 96 -5.88 -8.54 -24.71
N ALA A 97 -4.84 -8.75 -23.91
CA ALA A 97 -3.57 -9.30 -24.37
C ALA A 97 -3.52 -10.83 -24.18
N PRO A 98 -2.95 -11.59 -25.15
CA PRO A 98 -2.76 -13.04 -25.00
C PRO A 98 -1.93 -13.45 -23.78
N ASP A 99 -0.99 -12.58 -23.36
CA ASP A 99 -0.15 -12.81 -22.18
C ASP A 99 -0.94 -12.94 -20.89
N TYR A 100 -2.10 -12.26 -20.79
CA TYR A 100 -2.97 -12.38 -19.62
C TYR A 100 -3.52 -13.81 -19.47
N HIS A 101 -3.92 -14.42 -20.58
CA HIS A 101 -4.47 -15.78 -20.59
C HIS A 101 -3.36 -16.80 -20.25
N ARG A 102 -2.15 -16.61 -20.79
CA ARG A 102 -0.98 -17.43 -20.41
C ARG A 102 -0.67 -17.33 -18.93
N ASN A 103 -0.65 -16.12 -18.38
CA ASN A 103 -0.41 -15.93 -16.95
C ASN A 103 -1.50 -16.59 -16.09
N LEU A 104 -2.76 -16.58 -16.52
CA LEU A 104 -3.85 -17.23 -15.79
C LEU A 104 -3.67 -18.77 -15.78
N ASP A 105 -3.28 -19.35 -16.90
CA ASP A 105 -2.98 -20.78 -17.01
C ASP A 105 -1.75 -21.16 -16.17
N ASP A 106 -0.68 -20.36 -16.23
CA ASP A 106 0.52 -20.56 -15.41
C ASP A 106 0.18 -20.53 -13.92
N VAL A 107 -0.65 -19.57 -13.48
CA VAL A 107 -1.14 -19.47 -12.10
C VAL A 107 -1.98 -20.69 -11.71
N ALA A 108 -2.76 -21.26 -12.63
CA ALA A 108 -3.52 -22.48 -12.35
C ALA A 108 -2.61 -23.70 -12.11
N HIS A 109 -1.47 -23.77 -12.78
CA HIS A 109 -0.51 -24.88 -12.69
C HIS A 109 0.65 -24.64 -11.71
N THR A 110 0.75 -23.45 -11.13
CA THR A 110 1.80 -23.08 -10.19
C THR A 110 1.62 -23.74 -8.82
N ASP A 111 2.63 -24.48 -8.34
CA ASP A 111 2.69 -24.92 -6.95
C ASP A 111 3.14 -23.75 -6.06
N PHE A 112 2.16 -22.94 -5.66
CA PHE A 112 2.39 -21.85 -4.73
C PHE A 112 2.98 -22.32 -3.40
N SER A 113 2.71 -23.55 -2.95
CA SER A 113 3.28 -24.08 -1.71
C SER A 113 4.81 -24.17 -1.78
N ALA A 114 5.37 -24.49 -2.96
CA ALA A 114 6.81 -24.48 -3.19
C ALA A 114 7.38 -23.07 -3.30
N ILE A 115 6.65 -22.15 -3.94
CA ILE A 115 7.07 -20.75 -4.06
C ILE A 115 7.11 -20.06 -2.70
N PHE A 116 6.10 -20.26 -1.85
CA PHE A 116 6.07 -19.65 -0.51
C PHE A 116 7.23 -20.10 0.37
N ARG A 117 7.70 -21.35 0.22
CA ARG A 117 8.87 -21.87 0.95
C ARG A 117 10.18 -21.22 0.51
N ASN A 118 10.24 -20.75 -0.74
CA ASN A 118 11.45 -20.21 -1.38
C ASN A 118 11.34 -18.72 -1.71
N ALA A 119 10.25 -18.06 -1.31
CA ALA A 119 9.98 -16.68 -1.65
C ALA A 119 11.08 -15.81 -1.04
N GLY A 120 11.78 -15.06 -1.89
CA GLY A 120 12.73 -14.05 -1.44
C GLY A 120 12.03 -12.90 -0.73
N ASN A 121 12.81 -12.07 -0.04
CA ASN A 121 12.34 -11.01 0.86
C ASN A 121 11.94 -9.70 0.14
N GLU A 122 11.45 -9.71 -1.10
CA GLU A 122 11.30 -8.49 -1.92
C GLU A 122 9.88 -8.33 -2.50
N ALA A 123 9.02 -7.49 -1.92
CA ALA A 123 7.63 -7.28 -2.38
C ALA A 123 7.34 -5.85 -2.89
N LEU A 124 6.27 -5.70 -3.69
CA LEU A 124 5.64 -4.40 -3.98
C LEU A 124 4.51 -4.13 -2.98
N VAL A 125 4.88 -3.64 -1.80
CA VAL A 125 3.95 -3.35 -0.71
C VAL A 125 3.76 -1.83 -0.58
N SER A 126 2.68 -1.35 0.00
CA SER A 126 2.60 0.01 0.54
C SER A 126 1.88 -0.02 1.88
N SER A 127 2.11 0.96 2.74
CA SER A 127 1.51 0.98 4.08
C SER A 127 1.04 2.38 4.49
N VAL A 128 -0.10 2.39 5.19
CA VAL A 128 -0.61 3.56 5.92
C VAL A 128 -0.50 3.22 7.40
N ILE A 129 0.48 3.85 8.04
CA ILE A 129 0.80 3.60 9.44
C ILE A 129 0.43 4.84 10.24
N GLY A 130 -0.23 4.64 11.37
CA GLY A 130 -0.56 5.74 12.28
C GLY A 130 -1.36 5.27 13.48
N CYS A 131 -1.50 6.12 14.48
CA CYS A 131 -2.18 5.81 15.75
C CYS A 131 -3.60 5.26 15.55
N SER A 132 -4.06 4.43 16.48
CA SER A 132 -5.47 4.02 16.49
C SER A 132 -6.38 5.26 16.62
N GLY A 133 -7.51 5.26 15.91
CA GLY A 133 -8.45 6.38 15.96
C GLY A 133 -8.03 7.66 15.20
N THR A 134 -6.97 7.67 14.39
CA THR A 134 -6.63 8.84 13.54
C THR A 134 -7.41 8.94 12.22
N GLY A 135 -8.32 7.97 11.97
CA GLY A 135 -9.19 7.97 10.80
C GLY A 135 -8.61 7.29 9.55
N LYS A 136 -7.53 6.51 9.67
CA LYS A 136 -6.89 5.75 8.56
C LYS A 136 -7.89 4.90 7.78
N THR A 137 -8.55 3.98 8.49
CA THR A 137 -9.52 3.05 7.91
C THR A 137 -10.67 3.80 7.25
N THR A 138 -11.20 4.83 7.92
CA THR A 138 -12.26 5.69 7.39
C THR A 138 -11.82 6.40 6.10
N ALA A 139 -10.58 6.91 6.05
CA ALA A 139 -10.04 7.58 4.88
C ALA A 139 -9.82 6.61 3.71
N VAL A 140 -9.23 5.45 3.95
CA VAL A 140 -9.05 4.41 2.93
C VAL A 140 -10.41 3.98 2.38
N GLU A 141 -11.38 3.68 3.25
CA GLU A 141 -12.72 3.31 2.80
C GLU A 141 -13.43 4.43 2.03
N ALA A 142 -13.28 5.69 2.46
CA ALA A 142 -13.87 6.82 1.75
C ALA A 142 -13.31 6.95 0.32
N ILE A 143 -12.01 6.69 0.14
CA ILE A 143 -11.35 6.67 -1.17
C ILE A 143 -11.77 5.45 -1.98
N LEU A 144 -11.71 4.24 -1.41
CA LEU A 144 -12.10 3.01 -2.12
C LEU A 144 -13.54 3.07 -2.62
N ARG A 145 -14.47 3.62 -1.83
CA ARG A 145 -15.87 3.82 -2.23
C ARG A 145 -16.06 4.78 -3.41
N SER A 146 -15.05 5.56 -3.80
CA SER A 146 -15.10 6.36 -5.03
C SER A 146 -14.91 5.53 -6.30
N TYR A 147 -14.39 4.32 -6.17
CA TYR A 147 -14.25 3.33 -7.23
C TYR A 147 -15.38 2.30 -7.12
N PRO A 148 -15.98 1.85 -8.23
CA PRO A 148 -16.81 0.65 -8.22
C PRO A 148 -16.00 -0.50 -7.60
N GLN A 149 -16.59 -1.26 -6.68
CA GLN A 149 -15.88 -2.38 -6.05
C GLN A 149 -15.52 -3.46 -7.07
N ALA A 150 -16.45 -3.75 -7.98
CA ALA A 150 -16.27 -4.66 -9.10
C ALA A 150 -16.95 -4.11 -10.36
N ILE A 151 -16.46 -4.52 -11.52
CA ILE A 151 -16.92 -4.11 -12.85
C ILE A 151 -17.02 -5.36 -13.71
N PHE A 152 -18.12 -5.52 -14.46
CA PHE A 152 -18.24 -6.58 -15.45
C PHE A 152 -17.90 -6.05 -16.85
N HIS A 153 -17.03 -6.74 -17.57
CA HIS A 153 -16.63 -6.43 -18.94
C HIS A 153 -17.33 -7.38 -19.91
N PRO A 154 -18.46 -6.99 -20.55
CA PRO A 154 -19.21 -7.90 -21.40
C PRO A 154 -18.40 -8.39 -22.60
N ASP A 155 -17.57 -7.52 -23.19
CA ASP A 155 -16.77 -7.84 -24.38
C ASP A 155 -15.70 -8.90 -24.11
N TYR A 156 -15.29 -9.04 -22.84
CA TYR A 156 -14.27 -9.99 -22.40
C TYR A 156 -14.85 -11.10 -21.51
N GLN A 157 -16.15 -11.06 -21.20
CA GLN A 157 -16.81 -11.93 -20.23
C GLN A 157 -16.05 -12.01 -18.89
N HIS A 158 -15.51 -10.87 -18.44
CA HIS A 158 -14.57 -10.81 -17.32
C HIS A 158 -15.13 -9.99 -16.17
N CYS A 159 -15.02 -10.50 -14.94
CA CYS A 159 -15.33 -9.77 -13.72
C CYS A 159 -14.05 -9.17 -13.14
N GLN A 160 -13.91 -7.85 -13.22
CA GLN A 160 -12.84 -7.11 -12.58
C GLN A 160 -13.22 -6.80 -11.13
N LEU A 161 -12.37 -7.17 -10.18
CA LEU A 161 -12.46 -6.70 -8.79
C LEU A 161 -11.49 -5.53 -8.61
N VAL A 162 -11.99 -4.29 -8.56
CA VAL A 162 -11.14 -3.09 -8.52
C VAL A 162 -10.38 -2.99 -7.21
N TRP A 163 -11.05 -3.30 -6.10
CA TRP A 163 -10.44 -3.32 -4.78
C TRP A 163 -11.09 -4.38 -3.90
N LEU A 164 -10.30 -4.91 -2.98
CA LEU A 164 -10.78 -5.80 -1.93
C LEU A 164 -10.17 -5.37 -0.61
N LYS A 165 -10.98 -5.20 0.43
CA LYS A 165 -10.53 -4.92 1.79
C LYS A 165 -10.79 -6.12 2.67
N VAL A 166 -9.79 -6.54 3.44
CA VAL A 166 -9.87 -7.66 4.38
C VAL A 166 -9.28 -7.21 5.71
N GLU A 167 -9.94 -7.54 6.81
CA GLU A 167 -9.41 -7.30 8.16
C GLU A 167 -8.55 -8.47 8.61
N CYS A 168 -7.36 -8.16 9.14
CA CYS A 168 -6.46 -9.15 9.70
C CYS A 168 -7.11 -9.77 10.96
N PRO A 169 -7.22 -11.11 11.04
CA PRO A 169 -7.88 -11.75 12.17
C PRO A 169 -7.10 -11.52 13.47
N HIS A 170 -7.81 -11.34 14.59
CA HIS A 170 -7.20 -11.02 15.89
C HIS A 170 -6.26 -12.10 16.44
N ASP A 171 -6.40 -13.35 15.98
CA ASP A 171 -5.55 -14.49 16.34
C ASP A 171 -4.31 -14.60 15.42
N GLY A 172 -4.18 -13.72 14.42
CA GLY A 172 -3.11 -13.74 13.42
C GLY A 172 -3.12 -14.98 12.53
N SER A 173 -4.22 -15.74 12.48
CA SER A 173 -4.30 -17.01 11.77
C SER A 173 -4.37 -16.82 10.25
N VAL A 174 -3.42 -17.43 9.53
CA VAL A 174 -3.38 -17.43 8.06
C VAL A 174 -4.66 -18.03 7.46
N LYS A 175 -5.20 -19.09 8.06
CA LYS A 175 -6.44 -19.74 7.60
C LYS A 175 -7.64 -18.82 7.79
N SER A 176 -7.70 -18.09 8.89
CA SER A 176 -8.76 -17.11 9.17
C SER A 176 -8.68 -15.95 8.17
N LEU A 177 -7.48 -15.45 7.86
CA LEU A 177 -7.31 -14.41 6.84
C LEU A 177 -7.76 -14.86 5.46
N CYS A 178 -7.37 -16.07 5.02
CA CYS A 178 -7.83 -16.62 3.74
C CYS A 178 -9.35 -16.77 3.71
N THR A 179 -9.96 -17.17 4.84
CA THR A 179 -11.42 -17.27 4.97
C THR A 179 -12.07 -15.89 4.83
N HIS A 180 -11.52 -14.85 5.45
CA HIS A 180 -12.01 -13.47 5.31
C HIS A 180 -11.86 -12.98 3.86
N PHE A 181 -10.76 -13.32 3.19
CA PHE A 181 -10.56 -13.01 1.77
C PHE A 181 -11.66 -13.62 0.90
N PHE A 182 -11.90 -14.93 0.99
CA PHE A 182 -12.91 -15.58 0.15
C PHE A 182 -14.31 -15.03 0.42
N ARG A 183 -14.65 -14.79 1.69
CA ARG A 183 -15.91 -14.14 2.05
C ARG A 183 -16.04 -12.76 1.42
N ALA A 184 -15.00 -11.94 1.47
CA ALA A 184 -15.03 -10.60 0.90
C ALA A 184 -15.19 -10.63 -0.63
N VAL A 185 -14.62 -11.64 -1.32
CA VAL A 185 -14.86 -11.85 -2.76
C VAL A 185 -16.28 -12.28 -3.03
N ASP A 186 -16.81 -13.21 -2.23
CA ASP A 186 -18.20 -13.69 -2.34
C ASP A 186 -19.21 -12.56 -2.12
N ASP A 187 -18.96 -11.68 -1.15
CA ASP A 187 -19.77 -10.50 -0.88
C ASP A 187 -19.71 -9.48 -2.04
N ALA A 188 -18.56 -9.36 -2.72
CA ALA A 188 -18.37 -8.41 -3.81
C ALA A 188 -18.93 -8.92 -5.16
N LEU A 189 -18.83 -10.22 -5.44
CA LEU A 189 -19.14 -10.80 -6.75
C LEU A 189 -20.35 -11.75 -6.75
N GLY A 190 -20.83 -12.17 -5.57
CA GLY A 190 -21.92 -13.14 -5.44
C GLY A 190 -21.48 -14.57 -5.74
N THR A 191 -20.21 -14.87 -5.51
CA THR A 191 -19.60 -16.19 -5.68
C THR A 191 -19.75 -17.05 -4.42
N ASP A 192 -19.17 -18.26 -4.43
CA ASP A 192 -19.18 -19.19 -3.29
C ASP A 192 -17.78 -19.80 -3.04
N TYR A 193 -16.75 -18.96 -3.12
CA TYR A 193 -15.36 -19.37 -2.92
C TYR A 193 -15.07 -19.80 -1.49
N GLN A 194 -15.75 -19.21 -0.50
CA GLN A 194 -15.58 -19.60 0.89
C GLN A 194 -15.98 -21.07 1.06
N ALA A 195 -17.15 -21.49 0.57
CA ALA A 195 -17.54 -22.90 0.66
C ALA A 195 -16.67 -23.81 -0.22
N LEU A 196 -16.21 -23.32 -1.38
CA LEU A 196 -15.39 -24.08 -2.31
C LEU A 196 -14.01 -24.42 -1.74
N TYR A 197 -13.33 -23.46 -1.10
CA TYR A 197 -11.93 -23.60 -0.69
C TYR A 197 -11.73 -23.79 0.83
N VAL A 198 -12.66 -23.33 1.68
CA VAL A 198 -12.55 -23.45 3.14
C VAL A 198 -13.15 -24.78 3.62
N LYS A 199 -12.40 -25.87 3.44
CA LYS A 199 -12.78 -27.20 3.93
C LYS A 199 -12.07 -27.54 5.25
N SER A 200 -12.64 -28.50 5.98
CA SER A 200 -12.05 -28.98 7.26
C SER A 200 -10.61 -29.46 7.10
N ARG A 201 -10.28 -30.08 5.95
CA ARG A 201 -8.95 -30.59 5.62
C ARG A 201 -8.03 -29.60 4.89
N SER A 202 -8.52 -28.40 4.53
CA SER A 202 -7.70 -27.42 3.81
C SER A 202 -6.60 -26.88 4.73
N SER A 203 -5.34 -27.00 4.29
CA SER A 203 -4.18 -26.36 4.93
C SER A 203 -4.15 -24.87 4.58
N ALA A 204 -3.47 -24.08 5.42
CA ALA A 204 -3.28 -22.65 5.16
C ALA A 204 -2.51 -22.43 3.84
N GLU A 205 -1.48 -23.23 3.58
CA GLU A 205 -0.68 -23.15 2.36
C GLU A 205 -1.50 -23.42 1.08
N SER A 206 -2.40 -24.42 1.11
CA SER A 206 -3.30 -24.68 -0.02
C SER A 206 -4.22 -23.48 -0.27
N MET A 207 -4.81 -22.95 0.80
CA MET A 207 -5.74 -21.82 0.72
C MET A 207 -5.06 -20.55 0.20
N LEU A 208 -3.79 -20.31 0.54
CA LEU A 208 -3.03 -19.18 -0.02
C LEU A 208 -2.83 -19.33 -1.54
N GLY A 209 -2.62 -20.55 -2.03
CA GLY A 209 -2.60 -20.82 -3.47
C GLY A 209 -3.96 -20.56 -4.14
N ASP A 210 -5.05 -20.91 -3.46
CA ASP A 210 -6.42 -20.59 -3.92
C ASP A 210 -6.67 -19.07 -3.93
N VAL A 211 -6.21 -18.32 -2.93
CA VAL A 211 -6.29 -16.84 -2.90
C VAL A 211 -5.55 -16.24 -4.10
N ALA A 212 -4.35 -16.74 -4.41
CA ALA A 212 -3.58 -16.28 -5.56
C ALA A 212 -4.33 -16.52 -6.89
N ARG A 213 -4.93 -17.71 -7.06
CA ARG A 213 -5.76 -18.04 -8.22
C ARG A 213 -6.97 -17.12 -8.35
N VAL A 214 -7.75 -16.95 -7.29
CA VAL A 214 -8.92 -16.06 -7.29
C VAL A 214 -8.52 -14.61 -7.58
N SER A 215 -7.36 -14.18 -7.06
CA SER A 215 -6.84 -12.83 -7.30
C SER A 215 -6.46 -12.59 -8.77
N ALA A 216 -5.89 -13.60 -9.42
CA ALA A 216 -5.60 -13.57 -10.86
C ALA A 216 -6.89 -13.61 -11.68
N LEU A 217 -7.78 -14.55 -11.37
CA LEU A 217 -9.02 -14.81 -12.10
C LEU A 217 -9.93 -13.58 -12.15
N HIS A 218 -10.01 -12.80 -11.08
CA HIS A 218 -10.85 -11.60 -11.03
C HIS A 218 -10.06 -10.30 -11.20
N SER A 219 -8.79 -10.38 -11.61
CA SER A 219 -7.92 -9.22 -11.75
C SER A 219 -8.05 -8.22 -10.59
N VAL A 220 -7.70 -8.67 -9.38
CA VAL A 220 -7.83 -7.83 -8.17
C VAL A 220 -6.93 -6.59 -8.29
N GLY A 221 -7.51 -5.39 -8.32
CA GLY A 221 -6.76 -4.15 -8.56
C GLY A 221 -5.86 -3.76 -7.40
N VAL A 222 -6.39 -3.79 -6.18
CA VAL A 222 -5.63 -3.62 -4.94
C VAL A 222 -6.23 -4.48 -3.82
N LEU A 223 -5.37 -5.12 -3.04
CA LEU A 223 -5.75 -5.82 -1.81
C LEU A 223 -5.36 -4.97 -0.60
N VAL A 224 -6.36 -4.52 0.16
CA VAL A 224 -6.16 -3.77 1.40
C VAL A 224 -6.28 -4.70 2.59
N ILE A 225 -5.25 -4.76 3.43
CA ILE A 225 -5.24 -5.55 4.66
C ILE A 225 -5.23 -4.58 5.84
N ASP A 226 -6.34 -4.55 6.58
CA ASP A 226 -6.51 -3.70 7.76
C ASP A 226 -6.04 -4.41 9.04
N GLU A 227 -5.68 -3.62 10.06
CA GLU A 227 -5.23 -4.11 11.38
C GLU A 227 -4.05 -5.11 11.31
N ILE A 228 -3.09 -4.87 10.41
CA ILE A 228 -1.98 -5.81 10.11
C ILE A 228 -1.13 -6.16 11.35
N GLN A 229 -1.09 -5.31 12.38
CA GLN A 229 -0.38 -5.58 13.63
C GLN A 229 -0.90 -6.82 14.37
N HIS A 230 -2.12 -7.30 14.06
CA HIS A 230 -2.62 -8.57 14.62
C HIS A 230 -1.80 -9.79 14.19
N LEU A 231 -0.96 -9.69 13.15
CA LEU A 231 -0.05 -10.77 12.75
C LEU A 231 1.03 -11.09 13.78
N GLU A 232 1.42 -10.13 14.63
CA GLU A 232 2.38 -10.37 15.72
C GLU A 232 1.89 -11.45 16.70
N LYS A 233 0.56 -11.61 16.83
CA LYS A 233 -0.05 -12.57 17.73
C LYS A 233 -0.06 -14.00 17.17
N SER A 234 0.39 -14.18 15.92
CA SER A 234 0.45 -15.49 15.29
C SER A 234 1.46 -16.39 15.99
N ARG A 235 1.14 -17.69 16.10
CA ARG A 235 2.06 -18.68 16.70
C ARG A 235 3.28 -18.89 15.80
N SER A 236 4.45 -19.08 16.44
CA SER A 236 5.78 -19.38 15.89
C SER A 236 5.88 -19.53 14.35
N GLY A 237 6.27 -18.45 13.66
CA GLY A 237 6.55 -18.42 12.23
C GLY A 237 5.35 -18.18 11.29
N GLY A 238 4.15 -17.96 11.84
CA GLY A 238 2.95 -17.62 11.06
C GLY A 238 3.05 -16.27 10.33
N ALA A 239 3.58 -15.25 11.03
CA ALA A 239 3.79 -13.92 10.47
C ALA A 239 4.74 -13.95 9.26
N ASP A 240 5.88 -14.62 9.36
CA ASP A 240 6.86 -14.74 8.27
C ASP A 240 6.26 -15.42 7.03
N LYS A 241 5.51 -16.52 7.25
CA LYS A 241 4.80 -17.20 6.15
C LYS A 241 3.83 -16.26 5.44
N MET A 242 3.12 -15.41 6.19
CA MET A 242 2.16 -14.50 5.62
C MET A 242 2.82 -13.32 4.89
N LEU A 243 3.92 -12.79 5.43
CA LEU A 243 4.71 -11.78 4.74
C LEU A 243 5.24 -12.32 3.40
N ASN A 244 5.77 -13.56 3.40
CA ASN A 244 6.19 -14.24 2.17
C ASN A 244 5.04 -14.48 1.19
N PHE A 245 3.83 -14.71 1.68
CA PHE A 245 2.64 -14.78 0.85
C PHE A 245 2.36 -13.45 0.15
N PHE A 246 2.34 -12.33 0.87
CA PHE A 246 2.10 -11.02 0.25
C PHE A 246 3.21 -10.64 -0.74
N VAL A 247 4.46 -11.04 -0.45
CA VAL A 247 5.57 -10.92 -1.40
C VAL A 247 5.27 -11.69 -2.68
N THR A 248 4.82 -12.93 -2.55
CA THR A 248 4.47 -13.77 -3.70
C THR A 248 3.29 -13.20 -4.49
N LEU A 249 2.27 -12.69 -3.80
CA LEU A 249 1.10 -12.07 -4.43
C LEU A 249 1.49 -10.86 -5.28
N THR A 250 2.40 -10.03 -4.78
CA THR A 250 2.88 -8.84 -5.49
C THR A 250 3.87 -9.17 -6.62
N ASN A 251 4.72 -10.18 -6.45
CA ASN A 251 5.73 -10.54 -7.44
C ASN A 251 5.23 -11.45 -8.55
N VAL A 252 4.39 -12.43 -8.21
CA VAL A 252 3.92 -13.46 -9.16
C VAL A 252 2.59 -13.03 -9.76
N ILE A 253 1.61 -12.70 -8.92
CA ILE A 253 0.26 -12.35 -9.39
C ILE A 253 0.15 -10.87 -9.80
N LYS A 254 1.15 -10.06 -9.43
CA LYS A 254 1.20 -8.61 -9.71
C LYS A 254 0.00 -7.85 -9.13
N VAL A 255 -0.51 -8.31 -7.99
CA VAL A 255 -1.56 -7.62 -7.22
C VAL A 255 -0.89 -6.74 -6.17
N PRO A 256 -1.06 -5.41 -6.22
CA PRO A 256 -0.63 -4.50 -5.17
C PRO A 256 -1.31 -4.78 -3.84
N VAL A 257 -0.54 -4.69 -2.74
CA VAL A 257 -1.06 -4.87 -1.37
C VAL A 257 -0.84 -3.59 -0.55
N LEU A 258 -1.92 -3.08 0.05
CA LEU A 258 -1.93 -1.94 0.94
C LEU A 258 -2.18 -2.39 2.38
N PHE A 259 -1.21 -2.19 3.26
CA PHE A 259 -1.36 -2.46 4.69
C PHE A 259 -1.87 -1.22 5.44
N ILE A 260 -2.84 -1.40 6.32
CA ILE A 260 -3.25 -0.41 7.31
C ILE A 260 -2.92 -0.98 8.69
N GLY A 261 -2.25 -0.19 9.53
CA GLY A 261 -1.89 -0.64 10.86
C GLY A 261 -1.42 0.48 11.78
N THR A 262 -1.17 0.11 13.03
CA THR A 262 -0.52 0.98 14.01
C THR A 262 1.00 0.97 13.84
N PRO A 263 1.74 1.91 14.46
CA PRO A 263 3.20 1.93 14.38
C PRO A 263 3.88 0.61 14.79
N LYS A 264 3.24 -0.19 15.64
CA LYS A 264 3.71 -1.55 15.99
C LYS A 264 3.93 -2.44 14.77
N ALA A 265 3.05 -2.34 13.77
CA ALA A 265 3.18 -3.08 12.52
C ALA A 265 4.52 -2.84 11.81
N LEU A 266 5.24 -1.74 12.10
CA LEU A 266 6.57 -1.51 11.53
C LEU A 266 7.56 -2.59 11.96
N GLU A 267 7.45 -3.14 13.17
CA GLU A 267 8.31 -4.21 13.68
C GLU A 267 8.21 -5.48 12.83
N LEU A 268 7.03 -5.78 12.27
CA LEU A 268 6.83 -6.90 11.34
C LEU A 268 7.69 -6.79 10.08
N PHE A 269 8.05 -5.58 9.66
CA PHE A 269 8.79 -5.34 8.43
C PHE A 269 10.30 -5.09 8.66
N GLN A 270 10.73 -4.94 9.93
CA GLN A 270 12.15 -4.71 10.28
C GLN A 270 13.10 -5.87 9.93
N PRO A 271 12.77 -7.16 10.14
CA PRO A 271 13.66 -8.28 9.77
C PRO A 271 13.89 -8.36 8.25
N THR A 272 12.93 -7.84 7.49
CA THR A 272 12.82 -7.96 6.04
C THR A 272 13.18 -6.64 5.36
N MET A 273 14.10 -5.85 5.93
CA MET A 273 14.49 -4.48 5.51
C MET A 273 14.74 -4.25 3.99
N ARG A 274 14.81 -5.30 3.16
CA ARG A 274 14.74 -5.20 1.69
C ARG A 274 13.31 -4.95 1.14
N SER A 275 12.27 -5.52 1.74
CA SER A 275 10.86 -5.23 1.47
C SER A 275 10.43 -3.83 1.91
N ALA A 276 10.95 -3.33 3.05
CA ALA A 276 10.66 -1.99 3.55
C ALA A 276 11.15 -0.87 2.60
N ARG A 277 12.30 -1.06 1.93
CA ARG A 277 12.82 -0.10 0.93
C ARG A 277 11.94 0.03 -0.31
N ARG A 278 11.16 -1.01 -0.66
CA ARG A 278 10.20 -0.98 -1.77
C ARG A 278 8.77 -0.68 -1.34
N ALA A 279 8.44 -0.82 -0.04
CA ALA A 279 7.24 -0.22 0.54
C ALA A 279 7.13 1.28 0.20
N ALA A 280 8.29 1.93 0.00
CA ALA A 280 8.45 3.30 -0.43
C ALA A 280 8.24 3.58 -1.94
N GLN A 281 7.95 2.60 -2.82
CA GLN A 281 7.74 2.89 -4.26
C GLN A 281 6.46 3.67 -4.56
N PHE A 282 5.45 3.56 -3.69
CA PHE A 282 4.31 4.50 -3.63
C PHE A 282 4.34 5.37 -2.35
N GLY A 283 5.40 5.24 -1.55
CA GLY A 283 5.55 5.85 -0.23
C GLY A 283 4.95 4.99 0.90
N SER A 284 5.48 5.15 2.12
CA SER A 284 4.71 4.90 3.34
C SER A 284 4.07 6.20 3.76
N LEU A 285 2.77 6.17 4.05
CA LEU A 285 2.07 7.35 4.53
C LEU A 285 2.01 7.31 6.05
N ASP A 286 2.76 8.21 6.68
CA ASP A 286 2.64 8.48 8.11
C ASP A 286 1.32 9.24 8.35
N TRP A 287 0.32 8.52 8.83
CA TRP A 287 -1.00 9.04 9.15
C TRP A 287 -1.02 9.56 10.59
N GLY A 288 -0.30 10.66 10.77
CA GLY A 288 -0.14 11.34 12.04
C GLY A 288 -1.32 12.23 12.44
N ARG A 289 -1.27 12.67 13.69
CA ARG A 289 -2.12 13.75 14.23
C ARG A 289 -1.81 15.08 13.53
N PHE A 290 -2.71 16.06 13.65
CA PHE A 290 -2.38 17.42 13.23
C PHE A 290 -1.15 17.93 14.00
N ALA A 291 -0.27 18.63 13.30
CA ALA A 291 0.91 19.28 13.90
C ALA A 291 0.65 20.79 14.05
N ARG A 292 1.12 21.35 15.17
CA ARG A 292 1.32 22.79 15.34
C ARG A 292 2.76 23.10 14.98
N THR A 293 2.98 24.03 14.07
CA THR A 293 4.31 24.52 13.71
C THR A 293 4.40 25.96 14.18
N GLU A 294 5.18 26.20 15.23
CA GLU A 294 5.30 27.50 15.89
C GLU A 294 5.83 28.64 14.98
N ASN A 295 6.25 28.36 13.74
CA ASN A 295 7.04 29.27 12.90
C ASN A 295 6.53 29.54 11.47
N THR A 296 5.26 29.29 11.15
CA THR A 296 4.72 29.67 9.83
C THR A 296 3.42 30.44 9.98
N GLY A 297 3.41 31.73 9.64
CA GLY A 297 2.24 32.62 9.65
C GLY A 297 1.16 32.28 8.60
N SER A 298 0.95 31.00 8.29
CA SER A 298 -0.11 30.48 7.43
C SER A 298 -1.09 29.65 8.27
N ASP A 299 -2.40 29.86 8.05
CA ASP A 299 -3.52 29.13 8.67
C ASP A 299 -3.22 27.61 8.77
N GLU A 300 -2.87 27.16 9.98
CA GLU A 300 -2.43 25.78 10.25
C GLU A 300 -3.53 24.79 9.86
N GLU A 301 -3.17 23.56 9.46
CA GLU A 301 -4.16 22.57 9.02
C GLU A 301 -5.18 22.22 10.12
N TRP A 302 -4.74 22.22 11.38
CA TRP A 302 -5.58 22.11 12.57
C TRP A 302 -6.62 23.24 12.65
N GLU A 303 -6.20 24.48 12.43
CA GLU A 303 -7.08 25.64 12.52
C GLU A 303 -8.19 25.56 11.45
N ARG A 304 -7.84 25.17 10.22
CA ARG A 304 -8.83 24.99 9.15
C ARG A 304 -9.79 23.83 9.45
N PHE A 305 -9.29 22.71 9.98
CA PHE A 305 -10.11 21.60 10.46
C PHE A 305 -11.08 22.05 11.56
N PHE A 306 -10.57 22.73 12.58
CA PHE A 306 -11.34 23.13 13.76
C PHE A 306 -12.39 24.19 13.41
N LYS A 307 -12.04 25.18 12.57
CA LYS A 307 -12.99 26.16 12.02
C LYS A 307 -14.17 25.50 11.29
N ARG A 308 -13.97 24.33 10.66
CA ARG A 308 -15.04 23.57 9.99
C ARG A 308 -15.88 22.78 10.99
N LEU A 309 -15.23 22.10 11.93
CA LEU A 309 -15.90 21.37 13.00
C LEU A 309 -16.80 22.30 13.84
N TRP A 310 -16.29 23.47 14.22
CA TRP A 310 -16.98 24.43 15.09
C TRP A 310 -18.28 24.99 14.50
N LYS A 311 -18.45 24.92 13.17
CA LYS A 311 -19.70 25.32 12.49
C LYS A 311 -20.84 24.33 12.73
N LEU A 312 -20.55 23.12 13.20
CA LEU A 312 -21.52 22.04 13.37
C LEU A 312 -22.15 22.07 14.76
N GLN A 313 -22.81 23.18 15.11
CA GLN A 313 -23.48 23.37 16.41
C GLN A 313 -24.99 23.22 16.30
N TRP A 314 -25.57 22.27 17.04
CA TRP A 314 -27.02 22.07 17.18
C TRP A 314 -27.61 22.93 18.31
N PHE A 315 -27.27 24.22 18.29
CA PHE A 315 -27.78 25.22 19.24
C PHE A 315 -28.67 26.22 18.52
N GLU A 316 -29.67 26.75 19.22
CA GLU A 316 -30.49 27.86 18.72
C GLU A 316 -29.62 29.11 18.42
N HIS A 317 -28.63 29.36 19.29
CA HIS A 317 -27.62 30.39 19.13
C HIS A 317 -26.22 29.79 19.20
N ALA A 318 -25.54 29.72 18.05
CA ALA A 318 -24.19 29.16 17.97
C ALA A 318 -23.18 29.99 18.78
N THR A 319 -22.32 29.30 19.53
CA THR A 319 -21.20 29.91 20.25
C THR A 319 -20.12 30.33 19.24
N PRO A 320 -19.66 31.60 19.22
CA PRO A 320 -18.60 32.03 18.32
C PRO A 320 -17.28 31.34 18.64
N LEU A 321 -16.46 31.07 17.62
CA LEU A 321 -15.13 30.49 17.80
C LEU A 321 -14.18 31.55 18.36
N THR A 322 -13.43 31.21 19.40
CA THR A 322 -12.33 32.02 19.95
C THR A 322 -11.01 31.27 19.85
N HIS A 323 -9.89 32.01 19.80
CA HIS A 323 -8.55 31.39 19.82
C HIS A 323 -8.33 30.58 21.10
N GLU A 324 -8.77 31.09 22.25
CA GLU A 324 -8.68 30.38 23.54
C GLU A 324 -9.37 29.01 23.53
N MET A 325 -10.53 28.93 22.85
CA MET A 325 -11.25 27.67 22.74
C MET A 325 -10.52 26.68 21.82
N MET A 326 -9.96 27.17 20.72
CA MET A 326 -9.16 26.33 19.82
C MET A 326 -7.88 25.82 20.51
N ASP A 327 -7.24 26.64 21.33
CA ASP A 327 -6.09 26.25 22.16
C ASP A 327 -6.46 25.22 23.22
N LEU A 328 -7.62 25.37 23.88
CA LEU A 328 -8.13 24.41 24.85
C LEU A 328 -8.38 23.04 24.22
N PHE A 329 -9.01 23.00 23.04
CA PHE A 329 -9.21 21.76 22.30
C PHE A 329 -7.87 21.16 21.87
N TRP A 330 -6.91 21.97 21.42
CA TRP A 330 -5.57 21.48 21.14
C TRP A 330 -4.92 20.85 22.38
N GLU A 331 -5.01 21.51 23.54
CA GLU A 331 -4.46 21.01 24.80
C GLU A 331 -5.00 19.61 25.14
N TYR A 332 -6.31 19.42 25.02
CA TYR A 332 -7.00 18.17 25.40
C TYR A 332 -6.97 17.07 24.34
N THR A 333 -6.62 17.39 23.10
CA THR A 333 -6.67 16.41 21.99
C THR A 333 -5.30 16.17 21.35
N GLN A 334 -4.35 17.09 21.55
CA GLN A 334 -3.03 17.10 20.93
C GLN A 334 -3.08 16.91 19.40
N GLY A 335 -4.13 17.39 18.74
CA GLY A 335 -4.30 17.28 17.29
C GLY A 335 -4.86 15.94 16.82
N ILE A 336 -5.31 15.05 17.72
CA ILE A 336 -6.02 13.82 17.34
C ILE A 336 -7.45 14.18 16.93
N ALA A 337 -7.73 14.13 15.62
CA ALA A 337 -9.01 14.55 15.05
C ALA A 337 -10.22 13.86 15.69
N HIS A 338 -10.16 12.55 15.92
CA HIS A 338 -11.28 11.79 16.47
C HIS A 338 -11.60 12.18 17.93
N ILE A 339 -10.57 12.42 18.75
CA ILE A 339 -10.75 12.90 20.13
C ILE A 339 -11.34 14.32 20.12
N ALA A 340 -10.91 15.18 19.18
CA ALA A 340 -11.47 16.51 19.04
C ALA A 340 -12.96 16.50 18.64
N VAL A 341 -13.33 15.66 17.67
CA VAL A 341 -14.72 15.46 17.25
C VAL A 341 -15.56 14.89 18.41
N ALA A 342 -15.06 13.89 19.13
CA ALA A 342 -15.73 13.30 20.27
C ALA A 342 -15.94 14.32 21.41
N LEU A 343 -14.89 15.05 21.80
CA LEU A 343 -14.97 16.10 22.82
C LEU A 343 -15.97 17.19 22.43
N PHE A 344 -16.00 17.59 21.15
CA PHE A 344 -16.95 18.58 20.65
C PHE A 344 -18.40 18.06 20.70
N TYR A 345 -18.63 16.83 20.24
CA TYR A 345 -19.95 16.18 20.33
C TYR A 345 -20.44 16.07 21.77
N LEU A 346 -19.62 15.55 22.69
CA LEU A 346 -19.99 15.38 24.10
C LEU A 346 -20.26 16.74 24.78
N SER A 347 -19.48 17.76 24.45
CA SER A 347 -19.71 19.13 24.93
C SER A 347 -21.07 19.67 24.50
N GLN A 348 -21.46 19.46 23.23
CA GLN A 348 -22.78 19.86 22.74
C GLN A 348 -23.91 19.11 23.43
N VAL A 349 -23.78 17.79 23.58
CA VAL A 349 -24.79 16.97 24.26
C VAL A 349 -24.99 17.47 25.68
N ARG A 350 -23.91 17.76 26.41
CA ARG A 350 -23.98 18.23 27.78
C ARG A 350 -24.55 19.63 27.92
N ALA A 351 -24.20 20.54 27.00
CA ALA A 351 -24.79 21.87 26.91
C ALA A 351 -26.33 21.81 26.75
N VAL A 352 -26.81 20.98 25.82
CA VAL A 352 -28.24 20.85 25.53
C VAL A 352 -28.99 20.15 26.65
N VAL A 353 -28.43 19.09 27.25
CA VAL A 353 -29.06 18.40 28.40
C VAL A 353 -29.14 19.31 29.62
N ALA A 354 -28.15 20.18 29.84
CA ALA A 354 -28.15 21.15 30.93
C ALA A 354 -29.07 22.36 30.67
N GLY A 355 -29.65 22.50 29.47
CA GLY A 355 -30.45 23.65 29.07
C GLY A 355 -29.64 24.94 28.90
N ARG A 356 -28.31 24.85 28.85
CA ARG A 356 -27.39 25.98 28.62
C ARG A 356 -26.61 25.70 27.34
N GLU A 357 -27.16 26.12 26.21
CA GLU A 357 -26.65 25.88 24.85
C GLU A 357 -25.43 26.76 24.51
N ALA A 358 -24.39 26.68 25.33
CA ALA A 358 -23.13 27.39 25.11
C ALA A 358 -21.95 26.48 25.43
N ILE A 359 -20.93 26.48 24.56
CA ILE A 359 -19.68 25.77 24.81
C ILE A 359 -18.68 26.75 25.41
N ASP A 360 -18.49 26.68 26.72
CA ASP A 360 -17.48 27.46 27.44
C ASP A 360 -16.33 26.57 27.95
N ARG A 361 -15.25 27.21 28.40
CA ARG A 361 -14.06 26.52 28.92
C ARG A 361 -14.40 25.56 30.05
N VAL A 362 -15.28 25.96 30.98
CA VAL A 362 -15.65 25.17 32.14
C VAL A 362 -16.34 23.88 31.72
N LEU A 363 -17.27 23.97 30.76
CA LEU A 363 -17.97 22.81 30.21
C LEU A 363 -16.99 21.85 29.52
N VAL A 364 -16.15 22.35 28.62
CA VAL A 364 -15.21 21.53 27.85
C VAL A 364 -14.21 20.83 28.79
N THR A 365 -13.67 21.55 29.77
CA THR A 365 -12.80 20.96 30.80
C THR A 365 -13.54 19.87 31.57
N LYS A 366 -14.79 20.10 31.99
CA LYS A 366 -15.56 19.10 32.73
C LYS A 366 -15.82 17.83 31.91
N VAL A 367 -16.22 17.98 30.65
CA VAL A 367 -16.44 16.86 29.72
C VAL A 367 -15.15 16.09 29.49
N TYR A 368 -14.03 16.79 29.24
CA TYR A 368 -12.74 16.13 29.09
C TYR A 368 -12.38 15.33 30.35
N GLN A 369 -12.54 15.93 31.54
CA GLN A 369 -12.18 15.29 32.81
C GLN A 369 -13.02 14.07 33.14
N GLU A 370 -14.34 14.13 32.91
CA GLU A 370 -15.26 13.09 33.33
C GLU A 370 -15.48 12.01 32.25
N GLU A 371 -15.57 12.39 30.98
CA GLU A 371 -16.01 11.49 29.90
C GLU A 371 -14.85 10.97 29.04
N LEU A 372 -13.69 11.65 29.05
CA LEU A 372 -12.49 11.25 28.33
C LEU A 372 -11.33 10.85 29.27
N ALA A 373 -11.62 10.52 30.53
CA ALA A 373 -10.63 10.13 31.55
C ALA A 373 -9.67 9.02 31.07
N MET A 374 -10.19 8.05 30.33
CA MET A 374 -9.42 6.90 29.82
C MET A 374 -8.28 7.29 28.88
N VAL A 375 -8.41 8.40 28.14
CA VAL A 375 -7.38 8.85 27.18
C VAL A 375 -6.43 9.89 27.78
N HIS A 376 -6.65 10.38 29.00
CA HIS A 376 -5.78 11.39 29.61
C HIS A 376 -4.31 10.98 29.68
N PRO A 377 -3.94 9.74 30.09
CA PRO A 377 -2.54 9.37 30.18
C PRO A 377 -1.84 9.43 28.81
N MET A 378 -2.57 9.07 27.76
CA MET A 378 -2.10 9.11 26.37
C MET A 378 -1.90 10.55 25.88
N ILE A 379 -2.88 11.43 26.17
CA ILE A 379 -2.79 12.86 25.84
C ILE A 379 -1.65 13.55 26.61
N ALA A 380 -1.46 13.18 27.87
CA ALA A 380 -0.37 13.69 28.70
C ALA A 380 1.00 13.24 28.16
N ALA A 381 1.13 11.97 27.75
CA ALA A 381 2.35 11.47 27.12
C ALA A 381 2.69 12.26 25.83
N LEU A 382 1.71 12.45 24.93
CA LEU A 382 1.88 13.24 23.71
C LEU A 382 2.27 14.70 23.99
N ARG A 383 1.65 15.31 25.00
CA ARG A 383 1.96 16.68 25.42
C ARG A 383 3.37 16.81 25.99
N SER A 384 3.85 15.78 26.69
CA SER A 384 5.20 15.79 27.27
C SER A 384 6.31 15.75 26.22
N GLY A 385 6.00 15.26 25.00
CA GLY A 385 6.97 15.10 23.93
C GLY A 385 8.07 14.06 24.20
N ARG A 386 8.01 13.33 25.33
CA ARG A 386 9.03 12.35 25.71
C ARG A 386 8.78 11.00 25.05
N GLU A 387 9.70 10.60 24.18
CA GLU A 387 9.65 9.34 23.44
C GLU A 387 9.37 8.12 24.32
N GLU A 388 10.07 7.98 25.45
CA GLU A 388 9.88 6.85 26.38
C GLU A 388 8.43 6.73 26.90
N THR A 389 7.75 7.85 27.14
CA THR A 389 6.36 7.85 27.64
C THR A 389 5.35 7.61 26.52
N ILE A 390 5.68 8.02 25.29
CA ILE A 390 4.84 7.84 24.12
C ILE A 390 4.87 6.38 23.69
N LEU A 391 6.05 5.75 23.68
CA LEU A 391 6.25 4.33 23.36
C LEU A 391 5.57 3.37 24.35
N GLN A 392 5.32 3.79 25.60
CA GLN A 392 4.58 2.97 26.59
C GLN A 392 3.13 2.70 26.16
N TYR A 393 2.56 3.54 25.31
CA TYR A 393 1.24 3.34 24.77
C TYR A 393 1.36 2.85 23.33
N ALA A 394 1.03 1.58 23.15
CA ALA A 394 1.07 0.84 21.89
C ALA A 394 0.48 1.56 20.67
N ASP A 395 -0.50 2.43 20.90
CA ASP A 395 -1.25 3.12 19.86
C ASP A 395 -0.85 4.60 19.70
N LEU A 396 0.21 5.05 20.38
CA LEU A 396 0.72 6.42 20.27
C LEU A 396 1.85 6.53 19.23
N ASP A 397 2.02 7.77 18.76
CA ASP A 397 2.85 8.18 17.63
C ASP A 397 4.32 7.84 17.87
N VAL A 398 4.99 7.11 16.98
CA VAL A 398 6.44 6.82 17.15
C VAL A 398 7.20 8.01 16.56
N PRO A 399 8.22 8.56 17.23
CA PRO A 399 8.94 9.73 16.72
C PRO A 399 9.45 9.53 15.30
N ARG A 400 9.29 10.59 14.49
CA ARG A 400 9.62 10.68 13.07
C ARG A 400 11.03 10.20 12.70
N GLU A 401 11.95 10.10 13.66
CA GLU A 401 13.32 9.64 13.46
C GLU A 401 13.41 8.15 13.11
N ALA A 402 12.53 7.31 13.67
CA ALA A 402 12.42 5.89 13.30
C ALA A 402 11.87 5.69 11.87
N LEU A 403 11.03 6.62 11.40
CA LEU A 403 10.43 6.63 10.06
C LEU A 403 11.28 7.37 9.01
N ARG A 404 12.16 8.29 9.42
CA ARG A 404 13.07 9.03 8.53
C ARG A 404 14.03 8.12 7.78
N VAL A 405 14.46 7.02 8.39
CA VAL A 405 15.29 5.99 7.73
C VAL A 405 14.56 5.37 6.51
N GLN A 406 13.22 5.45 6.46
CA GLN A 406 12.40 4.96 5.35
C GLN A 406 11.95 6.04 4.35
N SER A 407 12.05 7.32 4.72
CA SER A 407 11.49 8.47 3.97
C SER A 407 12.54 9.36 3.30
N ALA A 408 13.83 9.16 3.58
CA ALA A 408 14.94 10.06 3.23
C ALA A 408 15.24 10.24 1.72
N LEU A 409 14.35 9.84 0.82
CA LEU A 409 14.51 10.03 -0.63
C LEU A 409 13.42 10.93 -1.26
N GLN A 410 12.57 11.60 -0.46
CA GLN A 410 11.57 12.56 -0.97
C GLN A 410 11.83 14.03 -0.65
N GLU A 411 12.99 14.39 -0.10
CA GLU A 411 13.42 15.78 -0.17
C GLU A 411 13.97 16.02 -1.57
N ALA A 412 13.15 16.62 -2.44
CA ALA A 412 13.64 17.25 -3.65
C ALA A 412 14.78 18.20 -3.24
N PRO A 413 15.99 18.10 -3.82
CA PRO A 413 17.07 18.98 -3.45
C PRO A 413 16.62 20.41 -3.74
N HIS A 414 16.49 21.21 -2.68
CA HIS A 414 16.55 22.65 -2.79
C HIS A 414 17.85 22.98 -3.52
N ILE A 415 17.75 23.36 -4.79
CA ILE A 415 18.86 23.93 -5.54
C ILE A 415 19.24 25.23 -4.80
N PRO A 416 20.37 25.29 -4.10
CA PRO A 416 20.84 26.56 -3.60
C PRO A 416 21.25 27.36 -4.83
N VAL A 417 20.73 28.57 -4.97
CA VAL A 417 21.24 29.55 -5.94
C VAL A 417 22.67 29.89 -5.49
N VAL A 418 23.65 29.16 -6.03
CA VAL A 418 25.07 29.44 -5.78
C VAL A 418 25.45 30.68 -6.59
N ARG A 419 25.52 31.82 -5.89
CA ARG A 419 26.32 32.97 -6.32
C ARG A 419 27.77 32.52 -6.37
N GLY A 420 28.38 32.67 -7.54
CA GLY A 420 29.68 32.10 -7.84
C GLY A 420 30.83 32.67 -7.02
N ILE A 421 31.80 31.80 -6.76
CA ILE A 421 33.22 32.12 -6.69
C ILE A 421 33.95 31.01 -7.43
N ARG A 422 34.76 31.39 -8.42
CA ARG A 422 35.66 30.53 -9.17
C ARG A 422 36.94 30.30 -8.35
N THR A 423 37.29 29.04 -8.12
CA THR A 423 38.61 28.40 -8.32
C THR A 423 38.43 26.90 -8.03
N ASP A 424 39.26 26.06 -8.65
CA ASP A 424 39.37 24.60 -8.42
C ASP A 424 38.42 23.71 -9.26
N ALA A 425 38.64 23.73 -10.59
CA ALA A 425 37.88 22.92 -11.56
C ALA A 425 38.28 21.42 -11.58
N GLU A 426 39.48 21.05 -11.12
CA GLU A 426 39.99 19.67 -11.17
C GLU A 426 39.51 18.83 -9.96
N ASP A 427 39.49 19.38 -8.74
CA ASP A 427 38.96 18.69 -7.55
C ASP A 427 37.44 18.46 -7.65
N SER A 428 36.71 19.39 -8.27
CA SER A 428 35.26 19.27 -8.45
C SER A 428 34.84 18.13 -9.39
N MET A 429 35.71 17.72 -10.32
CA MET A 429 35.42 16.64 -11.27
C MET A 429 35.70 15.28 -10.63
N ARG A 430 36.77 15.18 -9.84
CA ARG A 430 37.11 13.98 -9.06
C ARG A 430 36.00 13.63 -8.07
N ASP A 431 35.53 14.59 -7.27
CA ASP A 431 34.49 14.35 -6.26
C ASP A 431 33.15 13.92 -6.88
N ARG A 432 32.81 14.50 -8.04
CA ARG A 432 31.61 14.10 -8.79
C ARG A 432 31.76 12.69 -9.37
N LEU A 433 32.93 12.33 -9.87
CA LEU A 433 33.19 11.00 -10.41
C LEU A 433 33.11 9.95 -9.29
N ILE A 434 33.72 10.20 -8.13
CA ILE A 434 33.65 9.32 -6.95
C ILE A 434 32.19 9.11 -6.53
N THR A 435 31.40 10.17 -6.45
CA THR A 435 29.99 10.10 -6.06
C THR A 435 29.17 9.21 -7.01
N ILE A 436 29.41 9.33 -8.32
CA ILE A 436 28.73 8.50 -9.34
C ILE A 436 29.19 7.05 -9.26
N LEU A 437 30.48 6.79 -9.05
CA LEU A 437 31.02 5.42 -8.95
C LEU A 437 30.46 4.68 -7.72
N VAL A 438 30.31 5.37 -6.58
CA VAL A 438 29.66 4.82 -5.39
C VAL A 438 28.19 4.53 -5.64
N GLN A 439 27.47 5.45 -6.32
CA GLN A 439 26.07 5.23 -6.71
C GLN A 439 25.90 4.06 -7.69
N MET A 440 26.92 3.76 -8.49
CA MET A 440 26.95 2.62 -9.42
C MET A 440 27.38 1.30 -8.74
N GLY A 441 27.61 1.31 -7.43
CA GLY A 441 27.90 0.11 -6.64
C GLY A 441 29.38 -0.24 -6.50
N ILE A 442 30.30 0.66 -6.88
CA ILE A 442 31.73 0.53 -6.55
C ILE A 442 31.92 0.92 -5.09
N GLY A 443 32.60 0.07 -4.31
CA GLY A 443 32.83 0.31 -2.88
C GLY A 443 33.48 1.67 -2.61
N GLU A 444 33.04 2.35 -1.55
CA GLU A 444 33.55 3.67 -1.12
C GLU A 444 35.07 3.66 -0.84
N ASP A 445 35.62 2.49 -0.53
CA ASP A 445 37.04 2.24 -0.32
C ASP A 445 37.87 2.21 -1.62
N ILE A 446 37.25 1.88 -2.76
CA ILE A 446 37.95 1.71 -4.04
C ILE A 446 37.63 2.84 -5.03
N ALA A 447 36.46 3.48 -4.89
CA ALA A 447 36.00 4.55 -5.78
C ALA A 447 36.98 5.74 -5.93
N PRO A 448 37.67 6.23 -4.88
CA PRO A 448 38.63 7.32 -5.01
C PRO A 448 39.84 6.98 -5.87
N VAL A 449 40.33 5.74 -5.77
CA VAL A 449 41.51 5.25 -6.49
C VAL A 449 41.17 5.03 -7.97
N VAL A 450 39.99 4.47 -8.25
CA VAL A 450 39.51 4.23 -9.61
C VAL A 450 39.20 5.55 -10.33
N ALA A 451 38.65 6.54 -9.61
CA ALA A 451 38.41 7.87 -10.16
C ALA A 451 39.71 8.57 -10.55
N GLU A 452 40.74 8.47 -9.70
CA GLU A 452 42.07 9.04 -9.95
C GLU A 452 42.74 8.39 -11.16
N GLN A 453 42.72 7.07 -11.23
CA GLN A 453 43.29 6.34 -12.36
C GLN A 453 42.59 6.69 -13.69
N ALA A 454 41.25 6.83 -13.68
CA ALA A 454 40.51 7.20 -14.89
C ALA A 454 40.83 8.63 -15.36
N LEU A 455 41.03 9.57 -14.42
CA LEU A 455 41.43 10.95 -14.72
C LEU A 455 42.88 11.05 -15.20
N GLU A 456 43.79 10.21 -14.68
CA GLU A 456 45.18 10.13 -15.18
C GLU A 456 45.25 9.52 -16.59
N GLU A 457 44.48 8.47 -16.86
CA GLU A 457 44.47 7.80 -18.16
C GLU A 457 43.83 8.67 -19.26
N LYS A 458 42.83 9.49 -18.91
CA LYS A 458 42.12 10.38 -19.85
C LYS A 458 41.73 11.72 -19.23
N PRO A 459 42.70 12.65 -19.08
CA PRO A 459 42.50 13.91 -18.36
C PRO A 459 41.59 14.93 -19.07
N ALA A 460 41.23 14.72 -20.33
CA ALA A 460 40.41 15.63 -21.14
C ALA A 460 38.99 15.11 -21.43
N ASP A 461 38.64 13.93 -20.95
CA ASP A 461 37.33 13.31 -21.21
C ASP A 461 36.26 13.82 -20.23
N ASP A 462 35.02 13.89 -20.69
CA ASP A 462 33.88 14.28 -19.85
C ASP A 462 33.46 13.17 -18.88
N LEU A 463 32.67 13.54 -17.86
CA LEU A 463 32.29 12.65 -16.75
C LEU A 463 31.61 11.36 -17.23
N PHE A 464 30.79 11.44 -18.29
CA PHE A 464 30.11 10.29 -18.88
C PHE A 464 31.06 9.36 -19.62
N SER A 465 32.05 9.92 -20.33
CA SER A 465 33.08 9.14 -21.02
C SER A 465 34.01 8.42 -20.03
N LEU A 466 34.34 9.06 -18.91
CA LEU A 466 35.14 8.45 -17.83
C LEU A 466 34.40 7.27 -17.17
N VAL A 467 33.10 7.44 -16.88
CA VAL A 467 32.27 6.35 -16.33
C VAL A 467 32.14 5.18 -17.32
N ALA A 468 32.01 5.46 -18.61
CA ALA A 468 31.97 4.43 -19.65
C ALA A 468 33.32 3.68 -19.78
N HIS A 469 34.45 4.40 -19.64
CA HIS A 469 35.79 3.81 -19.64
C HIS A 469 35.99 2.87 -18.45
N ILE A 470 35.57 3.28 -17.24
CA ILE A 470 35.64 2.46 -16.03
C ILE A 470 34.76 1.20 -16.15
N LYS A 471 33.56 1.32 -16.75
CA LYS A 471 32.67 0.19 -16.97
C LYS A 471 33.28 -0.84 -17.94
N ASN A 472 33.94 -0.37 -19.00
CA ASN A 472 34.66 -1.23 -19.95
C ASN A 472 35.91 -1.90 -19.34
N LEU A 473 36.58 -1.25 -18.38
CA LEU A 473 37.68 -1.84 -17.62
C LEU A 473 37.19 -2.98 -16.70
N ASN A 474 36.02 -2.81 -16.09
CA ASN A 474 35.39 -3.85 -15.26
C ASN A 474 34.94 -5.06 -16.10
N GLU A 475 34.34 -4.81 -17.28
CA GLU A 475 33.97 -5.88 -18.23
C GLU A 475 35.19 -6.62 -18.80
N LYS A 476 36.34 -5.94 -18.97
CA LYS A 476 37.60 -6.60 -19.37
C LYS A 476 38.27 -7.38 -18.22
N ASN A 477 38.13 -6.92 -16.98
CA ASN A 477 38.69 -7.62 -15.81
C ASN A 477 37.88 -8.87 -15.41
N GLU A 478 36.58 -8.93 -15.71
CA GLU A 478 35.79 -10.17 -15.53
C GLU A 478 36.24 -11.32 -16.45
N THR A 479 36.99 -11.05 -17.52
CA THR A 479 37.54 -12.11 -18.39
C THR A 479 38.83 -12.78 -17.88
N THR A 480 39.42 -12.36 -16.75
CA THR A 480 40.67 -12.95 -16.24
C THR A 480 40.71 -13.13 -14.72
N ALA A 481 39.81 -13.96 -14.18
CA ALA A 481 40.02 -14.59 -12.87
C ALA A 481 39.25 -15.91 -12.74
N LYS A 482 39.72 -16.98 -13.41
CA LYS A 482 39.33 -18.35 -13.04
C LYS A 482 40.05 -18.72 -11.74
N GLN A 483 39.47 -18.37 -10.60
CA GLN A 483 39.79 -19.04 -9.34
C GLN A 483 39.04 -20.37 -9.26
N ALA A 484 39.79 -21.42 -8.94
CA ALA A 484 39.34 -22.80 -8.92
C ALA A 484 38.25 -23.02 -7.85
N GLN A 485 37.09 -23.51 -8.29
CA GLN A 485 36.06 -24.05 -7.40
C GLN A 485 36.51 -25.42 -6.85
N PRO A 486 36.16 -25.76 -5.59
CA PRO A 486 36.35 -27.11 -5.08
C PRO A 486 35.54 -28.09 -5.93
N LYS A 487 36.17 -29.21 -6.32
CA LYS A 487 35.58 -30.27 -7.15
C LYS A 487 34.20 -30.67 -6.61
N ARG A 488 33.14 -30.27 -7.31
CA ARG A 488 31.86 -30.96 -7.25
C ARG A 488 32.07 -32.36 -7.81
N ASP A 489 31.68 -33.38 -7.05
CA ASP A 489 31.60 -34.74 -7.54
C ASP A 489 30.84 -34.74 -8.87
N LYS A 490 31.43 -35.38 -9.88
CA LYS A 490 30.79 -35.63 -11.17
C LYS A 490 29.50 -36.39 -10.87
N ARG A 491 28.35 -35.71 -10.93
CA ARG A 491 27.08 -36.41 -11.16
C ARG A 491 27.28 -37.20 -12.45
N THR A 492 27.34 -38.52 -12.33
CA THR A 492 27.18 -39.43 -13.46
C THR A 492 25.90 -39.03 -14.16
N LEU A 493 26.01 -38.65 -15.44
CA LEU A 493 24.86 -38.59 -16.33
C LEU A 493 24.22 -39.97 -16.27
N LEU A 494 23.00 -40.06 -15.75
CA LEU A 494 22.23 -41.29 -15.78
C LEU A 494 21.88 -41.53 -17.25
N ASP A 495 22.34 -42.65 -17.80
CA ASP A 495 21.90 -43.07 -19.12
C ASP A 495 20.38 -43.32 -19.07
N PRO A 496 19.59 -42.66 -19.94
CA PRO A 496 18.16 -42.87 -19.98
C PRO A 496 17.86 -44.32 -20.36
N VAL A 497 17.16 -45.03 -19.46
CA VAL A 497 16.58 -46.33 -19.79
C VAL A 497 15.32 -46.08 -20.61
N TYR A 498 15.35 -46.49 -21.87
CA TYR A 498 14.19 -46.46 -22.75
C TYR A 498 13.43 -47.78 -22.63
N VAL A 499 12.10 -47.68 -22.60
CA VAL A 499 11.19 -48.82 -22.68
C VAL A 499 10.81 -49.07 -24.14
N ASP A 500 10.33 -50.27 -24.46
CA ASP A 500 9.73 -50.54 -25.77
C ASP A 500 8.60 -49.54 -26.04
N ASP A 501 8.59 -48.94 -27.23
CA ASP A 501 7.69 -47.85 -27.65
C ASP A 501 7.83 -46.50 -26.91
N ASP A 502 9.02 -46.16 -26.40
CA ASP A 502 9.28 -44.84 -25.83
C ASP A 502 9.20 -43.71 -26.88
N LEU A 503 8.25 -42.78 -26.68
CA LEU A 503 8.01 -41.63 -27.55
C LEU A 503 9.25 -40.73 -27.75
N ARG A 504 10.20 -40.74 -26.79
CA ARG A 504 11.44 -39.96 -26.87
C ARG A 504 12.40 -40.48 -27.95
N LEU A 505 12.30 -41.75 -28.33
CA LEU A 505 13.07 -42.35 -29.43
C LEU A 505 12.40 -42.15 -30.80
N ILE A 506 11.14 -41.70 -30.82
CA ILE A 506 10.33 -41.58 -32.03
C ILE A 506 10.46 -40.19 -32.65
N ARG A 507 10.84 -39.19 -31.84
CA ARG A 507 11.07 -37.81 -32.30
C ARG A 507 12.33 -37.74 -33.15
N GLN A 508 12.14 -37.52 -34.44
CA GLN A 508 13.21 -37.23 -35.40
C GLN A 508 13.40 -35.72 -35.54
N GLU A 509 14.53 -35.28 -36.09
CA GLU A 509 14.78 -33.86 -36.39
C GLU A 509 13.76 -33.29 -37.40
N ASP A 510 13.22 -34.15 -38.26
CA ASP A 510 12.17 -33.83 -39.22
C ASP A 510 10.78 -33.96 -38.57
N PRO A 511 10.03 -32.83 -38.40
CA PRO A 511 8.72 -32.82 -37.78
C PRO A 511 7.68 -33.68 -38.52
N GLU A 512 7.79 -33.76 -39.85
CA GLU A 512 6.79 -34.41 -40.68
C GLU A 512 6.93 -35.93 -40.63
N LYS A 513 8.17 -36.43 -40.60
CA LYS A 513 8.45 -37.85 -40.34
C LYS A 513 8.08 -38.27 -38.92
N SER A 514 8.29 -37.38 -37.95
CA SER A 514 7.88 -37.62 -36.56
C SER A 514 6.35 -37.79 -36.45
N TYR A 515 5.60 -36.91 -37.13
CA TYR A 515 4.13 -37.00 -37.18
C TYR A 515 3.64 -38.30 -37.85
N GLN A 516 4.21 -38.69 -38.99
CA GLN A 516 3.84 -39.93 -39.68
C GLN A 516 4.14 -41.18 -38.85
N SER A 517 5.29 -41.20 -38.16
CA SER A 517 5.68 -42.31 -37.27
C SER A 517 4.71 -42.46 -36.10
N LEU A 518 4.34 -41.35 -35.45
CA LEU A 518 3.35 -41.34 -34.37
C LEU A 518 1.96 -41.76 -34.87
N LYS A 519 1.55 -41.29 -36.06
CA LYS A 519 0.28 -41.68 -36.69
C LYS A 519 0.21 -43.18 -36.99
N SER A 520 1.29 -43.77 -37.50
CA SER A 520 1.35 -45.21 -37.79
C SER A 520 1.25 -46.10 -36.55
N ARG A 521 1.63 -45.58 -35.37
CA ARG A 521 1.56 -46.28 -34.08
C ARG A 521 0.27 -45.99 -33.29
N GLY A 522 -0.71 -45.31 -33.90
CA GLY A 522 -2.02 -45.05 -33.28
C GLY A 522 -2.00 -44.06 -32.11
N THR A 523 -0.92 -43.30 -31.94
CA THR A 523 -0.82 -42.26 -30.89
C THR A 523 -1.41 -40.91 -31.33
N VAL A 524 -1.67 -40.74 -32.63
CA VAL A 524 -2.39 -39.60 -33.19
C VAL A 524 -3.83 -40.02 -33.44
N ILE A 525 -4.75 -39.45 -32.67
CA ILE A 525 -6.20 -39.67 -32.85
C ILE A 525 -6.70 -38.70 -33.93
N ASP A 526 -7.31 -39.24 -34.98
CA ASP A 526 -7.99 -38.45 -35.99
C ASP A 526 -9.42 -38.14 -35.52
N LEU A 527 -9.64 -36.91 -35.05
CA LEU A 527 -10.93 -36.47 -34.56
C LEU A 527 -11.99 -36.39 -35.66
N LEU A 528 -11.59 -36.30 -36.94
CA LEU A 528 -12.52 -36.28 -38.08
C LEU A 528 -13.12 -37.67 -38.36
N ALA A 529 -12.55 -38.74 -37.83
CA ALA A 529 -13.15 -40.07 -37.92
C ALA A 529 -14.31 -40.27 -36.92
N TYR A 530 -14.50 -39.34 -35.99
CA TYR A 530 -15.52 -39.37 -34.93
C TYR A 530 -16.58 -38.26 -35.07
N ILE A 531 -16.50 -37.48 -36.16
CA ILE A 531 -17.46 -36.44 -36.56
C ILE A 531 -18.11 -36.93 -37.85
#